data_AF-A0AAE2Y4Y5-F1
#
_entry.id   AF-A0AAE2Y4Y5-F1
#
_cell.length_a   1.000
_cell.length_b   1.000
_cell.length_c   1.000
_cell.angle_alpha   90.00
_cell.angle_beta   90.00
_cell.angle_gamma   90.00
#
_symmetry.space_group_name_H-M   'P 1'
#
loop_
_entity.id
_entity.type
_entity.pdbx_description
1 polymer ?
#
loop_
_entity_poly.entity_id
_entity_poly.type
_entity_poly.pdbx_seq_one_letter_code
_entity_poly.pdbx_strand_id
1 'polypeptide(L)'
;MIYGASLAEKLNKLESIREVVHFIDELESEAFYTSKIFDPAMHPAFQKPIDLDELPLLDEAHIDIKNLEKIAKKSNNHREIGKFFAKINNLSPSTAEKLVQIVCSKMDASRSLREVSQCLHSIIGRNHAESTINSPLNIHDYRTIRLASLIAHKLDARKLEKKIAQSNRVRDIWECLHILEISGETVAKQVVDNLGIATIAEKAGKTFNPHNIGNLLKTLQKISPQKCNLILQALIEKLRNTTNLNYTGNCYGAIANYSTEVALELLPLIAEKMNHSNSLKEVGVCLRKISWSNRKIIPELFMTLDSEKQDYLQKKYSRYLKIPGE
;
A
#
# COMPACT_ATOMS: atom_id res chain seq x y z
N MET A 1 4.45 0.70 45.46
CA MET A 1 5.62 1.38 44.88
C MET A 1 6.92 0.58 45.10
N ILE A 2 7.04 -0.63 44.53
CA ILE A 2 8.31 -1.41 44.55
C ILE A 2 8.71 -1.92 43.15
N TYR A 3 7.83 -1.82 42.14
CA TYR A 3 8.10 -2.34 40.78
C TYR A 3 8.87 -1.40 39.84
N GLY A 4 8.94 -0.09 40.13
CA GLY A 4 9.49 0.90 39.19
C GLY A 4 11.00 0.84 38.98
N ALA A 5 11.78 0.52 40.03
CA ALA A 5 13.24 0.49 39.95
C ALA A 5 13.79 -0.74 39.18
N SER A 6 13.05 -1.86 39.20
CA SER A 6 13.42 -3.12 38.54
C SER A 6 13.24 -3.07 37.01
N LEU A 7 12.26 -2.30 36.53
CA LEU A 7 11.91 -2.24 35.10
C LEU A 7 12.91 -1.41 34.28
N ALA A 8 13.33 -0.26 34.81
CA ALA A 8 14.32 0.61 34.19
C ALA A 8 15.69 -0.06 34.06
N GLU A 9 16.08 -0.88 35.05
CA GLU A 9 17.35 -1.61 35.02
C GLU A 9 17.35 -2.74 33.98
N LYS A 10 16.20 -3.40 33.76
CA LYS A 10 16.05 -4.43 32.71
C LYS A 10 16.10 -3.83 31.32
N LEU A 11 15.42 -2.70 31.08
CA LEU A 11 15.43 -1.98 29.80
C LEU A 11 16.84 -1.51 29.41
N ASN A 12 17.66 -1.09 30.38
CA ASN A 12 19.03 -0.63 30.16
C ASN A 12 20.02 -1.76 29.79
N LYS A 13 19.62 -3.03 29.92
CA LYS A 13 20.45 -4.20 29.60
C LYS A 13 20.12 -4.84 28.24
N LEU A 14 19.13 -4.32 27.51
CA LEU A 14 18.74 -4.86 26.20
C LEU A 14 19.64 -4.30 25.10
N GLU A 15 20.27 -5.17 24.31
CA GLU A 15 21.29 -4.79 23.32
C GLU A 15 20.77 -4.83 21.88
N SER A 16 19.59 -5.42 21.66
CA SER A 16 18.98 -5.59 20.34
C SER A 16 17.49 -5.25 20.29
N ILE A 17 17.00 -4.86 19.11
CA ILE A 17 15.58 -4.58 18.86
C ILE A 17 14.71 -5.80 19.17
N ARG A 18 15.21 -7.01 18.90
CA ARG A 18 14.51 -8.26 19.15
C ARG A 18 14.24 -8.48 20.65
N GLU A 19 15.20 -8.14 21.50
CA GLU A 19 15.07 -8.25 22.96
C GLU A 19 14.10 -7.21 23.53
N VAL A 20 14.09 -5.99 22.97
CA VAL A 20 13.12 -4.95 23.32
C VAL A 20 11.69 -5.39 22.95
N VAL A 21 11.50 -6.00 21.78
CA VAL A 21 10.19 -6.52 21.36
C VAL A 21 9.72 -7.65 22.29
N HIS A 22 10.60 -8.61 22.61
CA HIS A 22 10.26 -9.73 23.49
C HIS A 22 9.92 -9.27 24.93
N PHE A 23 10.65 -8.29 25.46
CA PHE A 23 10.40 -7.72 26.78
C PHE A 23 9.06 -6.98 26.86
N ILE A 24 8.66 -6.28 25.79
CA ILE A 24 7.35 -5.62 25.71
C ILE A 24 6.21 -6.66 25.64
N ASP A 25 6.40 -7.74 24.89
CA ASP A 25 5.41 -8.82 24.80
C ASP A 25 5.23 -9.56 26.15
N GLU A 26 6.28 -9.67 26.98
CA GLU A 26 6.20 -10.17 28.36
C GLU A 26 5.39 -9.23 29.28
N LEU A 27 5.56 -7.91 29.15
CA LEU A 27 4.82 -6.92 29.94
C LEU A 27 3.33 -6.86 29.58
N GLU A 28 2.99 -7.06 28.30
CA GLU A 28 1.60 -7.15 27.87
C GLU A 28 0.93 -8.43 28.38
N SER A 29 1.66 -9.54 28.46
CA SER A 29 1.14 -10.79 29.06
C SER A 29 0.84 -10.62 30.55
N GLU A 30 1.66 -9.89 31.30
CA GLU A 30 1.40 -9.59 32.72
C GLU A 30 0.26 -8.57 32.91
N ALA A 31 0.16 -7.55 32.03
CA ALA A 31 -0.92 -6.55 32.07
C ALA A 31 -2.29 -7.12 31.67
N PHE A 32 -2.33 -8.08 30.74
CA PHE A 32 -3.57 -8.75 30.31
C PHE A 32 -4.20 -9.60 31.43
N TYR A 33 -3.39 -10.11 32.37
CA TYR A 33 -3.89 -10.84 33.54
C TYR A 33 -4.55 -9.92 34.59
N THR A 34 -4.24 -8.62 34.59
CA THR A 34 -4.79 -7.65 35.56
C THR A 34 -6.05 -6.92 35.05
N SER A 35 -6.36 -6.95 33.75
CA SER A 35 -7.48 -6.20 33.16
C SER A 35 -8.84 -6.94 33.09
N LYS A 36 -9.00 -8.11 33.72
CA LYS A 36 -10.28 -8.84 33.79
C LYS A 36 -11.32 -8.24 34.76
N ILE A 37 -11.10 -7.03 35.24
CA ILE A 37 -11.98 -6.34 36.20
C ILE A 37 -12.49 -5.04 35.56
N PHE A 38 -13.28 -5.06 34.48
CA PHE A 38 -14.15 -3.92 34.11
C PHE A 38 -15.22 -4.37 33.10
N ASP A 39 -16.49 -4.11 33.43
CA ASP A 39 -17.71 -4.55 32.75
C ASP A 39 -18.05 -3.67 31.51
N PRO A 40 -18.39 -4.22 30.32
CA PRO A 40 -18.57 -3.45 29.09
C PRO A 40 -19.94 -2.77 28.91
N ALA A 41 -20.84 -2.78 29.89
CA ALA A 41 -22.21 -2.32 29.70
C ALA A 41 -22.45 -0.84 30.05
N MET A 42 -21.94 0.15 29.28
CA MET A 42 -22.52 1.52 29.24
C MET A 42 -22.27 2.30 27.93
N HIS A 43 -23.34 2.35 27.13
CA HIS A 43 -23.91 3.43 26.29
C HIS A 43 -23.17 4.10 25.09
N PRO A 44 -23.95 4.57 24.07
CA PRO A 44 -23.52 5.15 22.80
C PRO A 44 -23.55 6.69 22.83
N ALA A 45 -22.43 7.35 22.53
CA ALA A 45 -22.39 8.79 22.24
C ALA A 45 -21.11 9.16 21.48
N PHE A 46 -21.13 9.13 20.14
CA PHE A 46 -20.10 9.73 19.32
C PHE A 46 -20.73 10.46 18.13
N GLN A 47 -21.27 11.66 18.39
CA GLN A 47 -21.71 12.62 17.35
C GLN A 47 -21.41 14.09 17.72
N LYS A 48 -20.29 14.37 18.40
CA LYS A 48 -19.74 15.74 18.45
C LYS A 48 -18.23 15.74 18.16
N PRO A 49 -17.71 16.77 17.47
CA PRO A 49 -16.28 17.02 17.41
C PRO A 49 -15.78 17.26 18.85
N ILE A 50 -14.75 16.52 19.24
CA ILE A 50 -14.09 16.68 20.54
C ILE A 50 -13.13 17.87 20.42
N ASP A 51 -13.22 18.79 21.39
CA ASP A 51 -12.30 19.91 21.53
C ASP A 51 -10.91 19.39 21.94
N LEU A 52 -9.87 19.80 21.21
CA LEU A 52 -8.53 19.20 21.27
C LEU A 52 -7.72 19.62 22.50
N ASP A 53 -8.18 20.62 23.24
CA ASP A 53 -7.46 21.23 24.36
C ASP A 53 -7.79 20.61 25.74
N GLU A 54 -8.70 19.63 25.81
CA GLU A 54 -9.22 19.09 27.09
C GLU A 54 -8.91 17.60 27.36
N LEU A 55 -8.02 16.95 26.61
CA LEU A 55 -7.65 15.56 26.90
C LEU A 55 -6.56 15.50 28.00
N PRO A 56 -6.77 14.71 29.08
CA PRO A 56 -5.79 14.59 30.15
C PRO A 56 -4.50 13.92 29.63
N LEU A 57 -3.38 14.61 29.82
CA LEU A 57 -2.03 14.09 29.62
C LEU A 57 -1.78 12.97 30.64
N LEU A 58 -1.66 11.73 30.17
CA LEU A 58 -1.17 10.61 30.98
C LEU A 58 0.34 10.80 31.20
N ASP A 59 0.74 10.76 32.47
CA ASP A 59 2.11 11.02 32.94
C ASP A 59 3.14 10.10 32.28
N GLU A 60 4.26 10.71 31.84
CA GLU A 60 5.34 10.10 31.07
C GLU A 60 6.10 9.04 31.90
N ALA A 61 5.72 7.77 31.77
CA ALA A 61 6.62 6.67 32.12
C ALA A 61 7.85 6.73 31.19
N HIS A 62 9.03 6.86 31.80
CA HIS A 62 10.31 7.19 31.16
C HIS A 62 10.71 6.19 30.06
N ILE A 63 10.35 6.51 28.83
CA ILE A 63 10.97 5.91 27.64
C ILE A 63 12.33 6.59 27.43
N ASP A 64 13.43 5.84 27.50
CA ASP A 64 14.78 6.39 27.24
C ASP A 64 14.96 6.71 25.75
N ILE A 65 14.60 7.96 25.42
CA ILE A 65 14.70 8.53 24.07
C ILE A 65 16.11 8.40 23.49
N LYS A 66 17.18 8.54 24.31
CA LYS A 66 18.55 8.44 23.80
C LYS A 66 18.88 7.02 23.36
N ASN A 67 18.39 6.03 24.09
CA ASN A 67 18.57 4.63 23.70
C ASN A 67 17.75 4.29 22.46
N LEU A 68 16.53 4.82 22.34
CA LEU A 68 15.73 4.69 21.12
C LEU A 68 16.37 5.34 19.90
N GLU A 69 16.93 6.54 20.04
CA GLU A 69 17.69 7.20 18.97
C GLU A 69 18.90 6.36 18.56
N LYS A 70 19.63 5.79 19.52
CA LYS A 70 20.78 4.93 19.28
C LYS A 70 20.38 3.67 18.52
N ILE A 71 19.27 3.04 18.89
CA ILE A 71 18.71 1.85 18.24
C ILE A 71 18.24 2.18 16.82
N ALA A 72 17.48 3.24 16.62
CA ALA A 72 17.00 3.67 15.29
C ALA A 72 18.16 4.10 14.37
N LYS A 73 19.19 4.77 14.91
CA LYS A 73 20.41 5.13 14.15
C LYS A 73 21.19 3.90 13.72
N LYS A 74 21.32 2.89 14.60
CA LYS A 74 22.04 1.63 14.31
C LYS A 74 21.27 0.65 13.44
N SER A 75 19.94 0.71 13.42
CA SER A 75 19.14 -0.20 12.59
C SER A 75 19.22 0.16 11.11
N ASN A 76 19.54 -0.85 10.29
CA ASN A 76 19.43 -0.83 8.83
C ASN A 76 18.10 -1.46 8.36
N ASN A 77 17.26 -1.93 9.29
CA ASN A 77 16.03 -2.65 8.97
C ASN A 77 14.81 -1.72 9.04
N HIS A 78 14.42 -1.19 7.89
CA HIS A 78 13.29 -0.26 7.72
C HIS A 78 11.93 -0.84 8.20
N ARG A 79 11.77 -2.17 8.23
CA ARG A 79 10.56 -2.85 8.73
C ARG A 79 10.49 -2.82 10.26
N GLU A 80 11.61 -3.08 10.93
CA GLU A 80 11.67 -3.02 12.40
C GLU A 80 11.51 -1.59 12.92
N ILE A 81 12.07 -0.63 12.19
CA ILE A 81 11.85 0.80 12.44
C ILE A 81 10.34 1.10 12.39
N GLY A 82 9.62 0.71 11.34
CA GLY A 82 8.19 0.98 11.26
C GLY A 82 7.32 0.22 12.29
N LYS A 83 7.66 -1.04 12.62
CA LYS A 83 6.98 -1.79 13.71
C LYS A 83 7.18 -1.12 15.07
N PHE A 84 8.38 -0.60 15.31
CA PHE A 84 8.71 0.14 16.52
C PHE A 84 7.83 1.40 16.65
N PHE A 85 7.60 2.12 15.56
CA PHE A 85 6.77 3.33 15.52
C PHE A 85 5.28 3.10 15.75
N ALA A 86 4.73 1.97 15.31
CA ALA A 86 3.32 1.64 15.54
C ALA A 86 2.97 1.45 17.04
N LYS A 87 3.96 1.18 17.90
CA LYS A 87 3.77 0.99 19.35
C LYS A 87 3.85 2.30 20.16
N ILE A 88 4.05 3.45 19.50
CA ILE A 88 4.36 4.73 20.14
C ILE A 88 3.11 5.60 20.25
N ASN A 89 2.20 5.21 21.15
CA ASN A 89 0.87 5.82 21.25
C ASN A 89 0.73 6.93 22.30
N ASN A 90 1.77 7.22 23.11
CA ASN A 90 1.71 8.14 24.25
C ASN A 90 2.95 9.06 24.38
N LEU A 91 3.59 9.46 23.27
CA LEU A 91 4.73 10.37 23.36
C LEU A 91 4.34 11.84 23.41
N SER A 92 5.12 12.62 24.15
CA SER A 92 5.10 14.07 24.06
C SER A 92 5.35 14.57 22.63
N PRO A 93 4.75 15.70 22.23
CA PRO A 93 4.93 16.28 20.89
C PRO A 93 6.39 16.45 20.46
N SER A 94 7.26 16.84 21.40
CA SER A 94 8.70 17.02 21.15
C SER A 94 9.42 15.70 20.83
N THR A 95 9.01 14.60 21.46
CA THR A 95 9.58 13.28 21.21
C THR A 95 9.06 12.69 19.90
N ALA A 96 7.77 12.86 19.63
CA ALA A 96 7.18 12.50 18.35
C ALA A 96 7.89 13.23 17.20
N GLU A 97 8.19 14.52 17.36
CA GLU A 97 8.87 15.31 16.34
C GLU A 97 10.30 14.83 16.03
N LYS A 98 11.10 14.53 17.06
CA LYS A 98 12.47 13.99 16.89
C LYS A 98 12.45 12.63 16.18
N LEU A 99 11.49 11.80 16.54
CA LEU A 99 11.30 10.49 15.94
C LEU A 99 10.89 10.59 14.46
N VAL A 100 9.97 11.50 14.14
CA VAL A 100 9.61 11.80 12.74
C VAL A 100 10.85 12.26 11.96
N GLN A 101 11.69 13.13 12.52
CA GLN A 101 12.94 13.57 11.86
C GLN A 101 13.89 12.38 11.58
N ILE A 102 14.03 11.45 12.52
CA ILE A 102 14.86 10.25 12.35
C ILE A 102 14.31 9.38 11.22
N VAL A 103 13.01 9.13 11.19
CA VAL A 103 12.36 8.35 10.13
C VAL A 103 12.55 9.01 8.77
N CYS A 104 12.27 10.31 8.66
CA CYS A 104 12.45 11.04 7.41
C CYS A 104 13.91 11.00 6.95
N SER A 105 14.88 11.17 7.85
CA SER A 105 16.31 11.05 7.50
C SER A 105 16.69 9.67 6.97
N LYS A 106 16.09 8.60 7.53
CA LYS A 106 16.32 7.22 7.08
C LYS A 106 15.62 6.93 5.75
N MET A 107 14.40 7.42 5.56
CA MET A 107 13.66 7.30 4.29
C MET A 107 14.35 8.06 3.15
N ASP A 108 14.90 9.23 3.46
CA ASP A 108 15.73 10.00 2.53
C ASP A 108 16.98 9.22 2.14
N ALA A 109 17.65 8.61 3.13
CA ALA A 109 18.82 7.77 2.95
C ALA A 109 18.53 6.38 2.34
N SER A 110 17.25 5.96 2.27
CA SER A 110 16.87 4.67 1.69
C SER A 110 17.33 4.58 0.24
N ARG A 111 17.79 3.41 -0.18
CA ARG A 111 18.35 3.19 -1.52
C ARG A 111 17.27 2.95 -2.56
N SER A 112 16.04 2.61 -2.15
CA SER A 112 14.95 2.28 -3.07
C SER A 112 13.58 2.74 -2.59
N LEU A 113 12.64 2.89 -3.53
CA LEU A 113 11.23 3.17 -3.24
C LEU A 113 10.56 2.03 -2.45
N ARG A 114 11.04 0.79 -2.63
CA ARG A 114 10.54 -0.38 -1.90
C ARG A 114 10.81 -0.26 -0.40
N GLU A 115 12.00 0.21 0.01
CA GLU A 115 12.34 0.42 1.41
C GLU A 115 11.47 1.51 2.05
N VAL A 116 11.24 2.59 1.31
CA VAL A 116 10.33 3.68 1.68
C VAL A 116 8.90 3.15 1.88
N SER A 117 8.37 2.41 0.89
CA SER A 117 7.06 1.76 0.95
C SER A 117 6.94 0.82 2.16
N GLN A 118 7.93 -0.06 2.38
CA GLN A 118 7.95 -1.00 3.50
C GLN A 118 7.98 -0.31 4.86
N CYS A 119 8.75 0.78 4.99
CA CYS A 119 8.81 1.57 6.22
C CYS A 119 7.42 2.15 6.52
N LEU A 120 6.82 2.82 5.54
CA LEU A 120 5.50 3.41 5.66
C LEU A 120 4.41 2.36 5.94
N HIS A 121 4.42 1.23 5.26
CA HIS A 121 3.49 0.12 5.53
C HIS A 121 3.63 -0.44 6.94
N SER A 122 4.86 -0.52 7.45
CA SER A 122 5.13 -1.00 8.81
C SER A 122 4.63 -0.01 9.86
N ILE A 123 4.76 1.30 9.59
CA ILE A 123 4.17 2.37 10.42
C ILE A 123 2.65 2.27 10.43
N ILE A 124 2.05 2.00 9.28
CA ILE A 124 0.59 1.92 9.10
C ILE A 124 0.01 0.56 9.56
N GLY A 125 0.84 -0.34 10.12
CA GLY A 125 0.40 -1.65 10.60
C GLY A 125 0.05 -2.67 9.50
N ARG A 126 0.21 -2.33 8.21
CA ARG A 126 0.01 -3.27 7.08
C ARG A 126 1.27 -4.10 6.83
N ASN A 127 1.54 -5.10 7.66
CA ASN A 127 2.53 -6.12 7.32
C ASN A 127 1.94 -7.13 6.32
N HIS A 128 2.49 -7.19 5.10
CA HIS A 128 2.10 -8.15 4.06
C HIS A 128 2.45 -9.63 4.33
N ALA A 129 2.98 -9.98 5.52
CA ALA A 129 3.58 -11.29 5.77
C ALA A 129 2.98 -12.09 6.94
N GLU A 130 2.07 -11.54 7.73
CA GLU A 130 1.49 -12.26 8.87
C GLU A 130 -0.03 -12.09 8.84
N SER A 131 -0.69 -12.97 8.06
CA SER A 131 -2.13 -13.24 8.17
C SER A 131 -2.43 -14.05 9.43
N THR A 132 -2.02 -13.55 10.59
CA THR A 132 -2.52 -14.01 11.88
C THR A 132 -3.61 -13.04 12.32
N ILE A 133 -4.79 -13.61 12.50
CA ILE A 133 -6.13 -12.99 12.54
C ILE A 133 -6.35 -11.93 13.65
N ASN A 134 -5.34 -11.53 14.43
CA ASN A 134 -5.54 -10.75 15.66
C ASN A 134 -4.61 -9.53 15.86
N SER A 135 -4.19 -8.80 14.82
CA SER A 135 -3.58 -7.48 15.04
C SER A 135 -4.57 -6.36 14.70
N PRO A 136 -5.11 -5.63 15.70
CA PRO A 136 -6.19 -4.66 15.53
C PRO A 136 -5.65 -3.26 15.20
N LEU A 137 -4.54 -3.14 14.45
CA LEU A 137 -4.14 -1.85 13.89
C LEU A 137 -5.00 -1.57 12.67
N ASN A 138 -6.22 -1.13 12.97
CA ASN A 138 -7.12 -0.56 11.99
C ASN A 138 -6.41 0.69 11.42
N ILE A 139 -6.28 0.77 10.10
CA ILE A 139 -5.74 1.96 9.41
C ILE A 139 -6.60 3.18 9.68
N HIS A 140 -7.82 2.98 10.16
CA HIS A 140 -8.72 4.01 10.66
C HIS A 140 -8.42 4.42 12.12
N ASP A 141 -7.40 3.87 12.77
CA ASP A 141 -6.89 4.44 14.02
C ASP A 141 -6.27 5.80 13.70
N TYR A 142 -6.96 6.85 14.14
CA TYR A 142 -6.60 8.25 14.00
C TYR A 142 -5.12 8.52 14.33
N ARG A 143 -4.54 7.76 15.27
CA ARG A 143 -3.15 7.89 15.70
C ARG A 143 -2.15 7.42 14.65
N THR A 144 -2.45 6.32 13.97
CA THR A 144 -1.63 5.75 12.88
C THR A 144 -1.62 6.67 11.66
N ILE A 145 -2.79 7.23 11.31
CA ILE A 145 -2.91 8.23 10.24
C ILE A 145 -2.14 9.51 10.60
N ARG A 146 -2.27 9.99 11.84
CA ARG A 146 -1.58 11.20 12.31
C ARG A 146 -0.06 11.06 12.23
N LEU A 147 0.51 9.93 12.67
CA LEU A 147 1.95 9.69 12.58
C LEU A 147 2.42 9.57 11.12
N ALA A 148 1.70 8.81 10.29
CA ALA A 148 1.99 8.72 8.86
C ALA A 148 1.94 10.11 8.20
N SER A 149 1.01 10.96 8.63
CA SER A 149 0.87 12.33 8.14
C SER A 149 2.05 13.22 8.51
N LEU A 150 2.47 13.20 9.77
CA LEU A 150 3.66 13.95 10.21
C LEU A 150 4.92 13.54 9.43
N ILE A 151 5.06 12.23 9.15
CA ILE A 151 6.16 11.70 8.34
C ILE A 151 6.03 12.19 6.91
N ALA A 152 4.86 12.03 6.27
CA ALA A 152 4.63 12.43 4.89
C ALA A 152 4.93 13.91 4.65
N HIS A 153 4.53 14.80 5.57
CA HIS A 153 4.78 16.25 5.47
C HIS A 153 6.27 16.62 5.56
N LYS A 154 7.11 15.78 6.15
CA LYS A 154 8.56 16.01 6.25
C LYS A 154 9.36 15.26 5.18
N LEU A 155 8.71 14.53 4.28
CA LEU A 155 9.39 13.89 3.15
C LEU A 155 9.72 14.90 2.05
N ASP A 156 10.91 14.75 1.47
CA ASP A 156 11.33 15.54 0.32
C ASP A 156 10.69 14.99 -0.97
N ALA A 157 9.74 15.75 -1.53
CA ALA A 157 9.05 15.40 -2.76
C ALA A 157 10.01 15.15 -3.94
N ARG A 158 11.09 15.94 -4.08
CA ARG A 158 12.07 15.77 -5.17
C ARG A 158 12.84 14.46 -5.04
N LYS A 159 13.17 14.06 -3.81
CA LYS A 159 13.80 12.75 -3.56
C LYS A 159 12.84 11.61 -3.89
N LEU A 160 11.56 11.73 -3.52
CA LEU A 160 10.54 10.73 -3.83
C LEU A 160 10.32 10.60 -5.35
N GLU A 161 10.23 11.71 -6.07
CA GLU A 161 10.14 11.75 -7.54
C GLU A 161 11.30 10.99 -8.19
N LYS A 162 12.54 11.26 -7.76
CA LYS A 162 13.73 10.55 -8.25
C LYS A 162 13.63 9.04 -8.00
N LYS A 163 13.21 8.63 -6.79
CA LYS A 163 13.04 7.20 -6.46
C LYS A 163 11.91 6.55 -7.27
N ILE A 164 10.83 7.27 -7.59
CA ILE A 164 9.76 6.78 -8.45
C ILE A 164 10.23 6.62 -9.90
N ALA A 165 10.95 7.59 -10.43
CA ALA A 165 11.53 7.51 -11.77
C ALA A 165 12.46 6.28 -11.92
N GLN A 166 13.24 5.98 -10.86
CA GLN A 166 14.15 4.84 -10.80
C GLN A 166 13.45 3.50 -10.51
N SER A 167 12.21 3.50 -10.00
CA SER A 167 11.51 2.27 -9.65
C SER A 167 11.09 1.50 -10.88
N ASN A 168 11.53 0.25 -11.00
CA ASN A 168 11.13 -0.64 -12.10
C ASN A 168 9.77 -1.31 -11.91
N ARG A 169 9.16 -1.17 -10.72
CA ARG A 169 7.95 -1.90 -10.34
C ARG A 169 6.81 -0.93 -10.09
N VAL A 170 5.73 -1.06 -10.84
CA VAL A 170 4.55 -0.20 -10.64
C VAL A 170 3.90 -0.42 -9.28
N ARG A 171 4.02 -1.62 -8.70
CA ARG A 171 3.59 -1.89 -7.33
C ARG A 171 4.19 -0.91 -6.34
N ASP A 172 5.50 -0.69 -6.41
CA ASP A 172 6.21 0.16 -5.45
C ASP A 172 5.78 1.64 -5.61
N ILE A 173 5.48 2.06 -6.85
CA ILE A 173 4.94 3.41 -7.16
C ILE A 173 3.53 3.56 -6.59
N TRP A 174 2.65 2.60 -6.87
CA TRP A 174 1.28 2.60 -6.37
C TRP A 174 1.22 2.61 -4.83
N GLU A 175 1.94 1.70 -4.16
CA GLU A 175 1.93 1.62 -2.69
C GLU A 175 2.39 2.94 -2.06
N CYS A 176 3.48 3.52 -2.57
CA CYS A 176 3.99 4.80 -2.07
C CYS A 176 2.95 5.92 -2.23
N LEU A 177 2.36 6.06 -3.42
CA LEU A 177 1.36 7.11 -3.67
C LEU A 177 0.07 6.89 -2.88
N HIS A 178 -0.36 5.64 -2.68
CA HIS A 178 -1.54 5.34 -1.88
C HIS A 178 -1.34 5.76 -0.43
N ILE A 179 -0.15 5.53 0.12
CA ILE A 179 0.15 5.98 1.47
C ILE A 179 0.20 7.51 1.54
N LEU A 180 0.86 8.17 0.58
CA LEU A 180 0.92 9.62 0.53
C LEU A 180 -0.47 10.25 0.35
N GLU A 181 -1.37 9.65 -0.42
CA GLU A 181 -2.76 10.08 -0.54
C GLU A 181 -3.49 10.08 0.81
N ILE A 182 -3.27 9.06 1.63
CA ILE A 182 -3.90 8.96 2.95
C ILE A 182 -3.28 9.94 3.96
N SER A 183 -1.98 10.25 3.82
CA SER A 183 -1.20 10.89 4.88
C SER A 183 -0.74 12.32 4.57
N GLY A 184 -0.64 12.74 3.32
CA GLY A 184 -0.12 14.05 2.94
C GLY A 184 -0.46 14.44 1.51
N GLU A 185 -1.66 14.97 1.31
CA GLU A 185 -2.22 15.34 -0.01
C GLU A 185 -1.29 16.27 -0.80
N THR A 186 -0.68 17.27 -0.15
CA THR A 186 0.21 18.23 -0.81
C THR A 186 1.45 17.56 -1.41
N VAL A 187 2.12 16.69 -0.66
CA VAL A 187 3.32 15.97 -1.11
C VAL A 187 2.93 14.95 -2.18
N ALA A 188 1.80 14.26 -1.99
CA ALA A 188 1.27 13.34 -2.98
C ALA A 188 1.05 14.03 -4.34
N LYS A 189 0.44 15.23 -4.32
CA LYS A 189 0.16 16.01 -5.52
C LYS A 189 1.44 16.47 -6.23
N GLN A 190 2.40 17.02 -5.49
CA GLN A 190 3.70 17.42 -6.05
C GLN A 190 4.40 16.26 -6.76
N VAL A 191 4.43 15.10 -6.11
CA VAL A 191 5.03 13.89 -6.68
C VAL A 191 4.27 13.43 -7.93
N VAL A 192 2.93 13.46 -7.91
CA VAL A 192 2.09 13.03 -9.04
C VAL A 192 2.23 13.94 -10.26
N ASP A 193 2.31 15.25 -10.07
CA ASP A 193 2.45 16.22 -11.15
C ASP A 193 3.72 15.96 -11.97
N ASN A 194 4.79 15.52 -11.31
CA ASN A 194 6.07 15.17 -11.91
C ASN A 194 6.16 13.76 -12.51
N LEU A 195 5.12 12.92 -12.39
CA LEU A 195 5.15 11.57 -12.96
C LEU A 195 5.22 11.59 -14.49
N GLY A 196 6.18 10.86 -15.06
CA GLY A 196 6.27 10.68 -16.51
C GLY A 196 5.14 9.80 -17.05
N ILE A 197 4.21 10.38 -17.83
CA ILE A 197 3.05 9.67 -18.41
C ILE A 197 3.52 8.48 -19.27
N ALA A 198 4.43 8.74 -20.21
CA ALA A 198 4.99 7.70 -21.09
C ALA A 198 5.71 6.60 -20.31
N THR A 199 6.42 6.97 -19.25
CA THR A 199 7.14 6.04 -18.36
C THR A 199 6.16 5.09 -17.65
N ILE A 200 5.05 5.59 -17.13
CA ILE A 200 4.04 4.76 -16.47
C ILE A 200 3.34 3.85 -17.48
N ALA A 201 2.96 4.37 -18.65
CA ALA A 201 2.33 3.59 -19.71
C ALA A 201 3.24 2.44 -20.19
N GLU A 202 4.54 2.69 -20.34
CA GLU A 202 5.53 1.67 -20.73
C GLU A 202 5.73 0.60 -19.63
N LYS A 203 5.78 1.02 -18.36
CA LYS A 203 5.85 0.09 -17.22
C LYS A 203 4.59 -0.77 -17.11
N ALA A 204 3.43 -0.25 -17.50
CA ALA A 204 2.17 -0.99 -17.47
C ALA A 204 2.20 -2.22 -18.38
N GLY A 205 2.66 -2.11 -19.62
CA GLY A 205 2.71 -3.28 -20.49
C GLY A 205 3.79 -4.31 -20.12
N LYS A 206 4.81 -3.88 -19.35
CA LYS A 206 5.86 -4.76 -18.80
C LYS A 206 5.51 -5.34 -17.42
N THR A 207 4.41 -4.91 -16.81
CA THR A 207 4.01 -5.43 -15.50
C THR A 207 3.65 -6.92 -15.59
N PHE A 208 3.94 -7.68 -14.53
CA PHE A 208 3.40 -9.03 -14.41
C PHE A 208 1.95 -9.03 -13.90
N ASN A 209 1.60 -8.02 -13.09
CA ASN A 209 0.30 -7.92 -12.45
C ASN A 209 -0.41 -6.62 -12.87
N PRO A 210 -1.39 -6.69 -13.80
CA PRO A 210 -2.17 -5.54 -14.25
C PRO A 210 -2.98 -4.85 -13.14
N HIS A 211 -3.33 -5.54 -12.04
CA HIS A 211 -4.03 -4.90 -10.91
C HIS A 211 -3.24 -3.74 -10.32
N ASN A 212 -1.91 -3.83 -10.25
CA ASN A 212 -1.09 -2.75 -9.70
C ASN A 212 -1.25 -1.46 -10.51
N ILE A 213 -1.48 -1.57 -11.82
CA ILE A 213 -1.71 -0.41 -12.68
C ILE A 213 -3.11 0.15 -12.46
N GLY A 214 -4.14 -0.70 -12.45
CA GLY A 214 -5.49 -0.21 -12.19
C GLY A 214 -5.64 0.39 -10.79
N ASN A 215 -4.93 -0.15 -9.78
CA ASN A 215 -4.88 0.44 -8.45
C ASN A 215 -4.11 1.77 -8.44
N LEU A 216 -3.00 1.87 -9.20
CA LEU A 216 -2.33 3.15 -9.42
C LEU A 216 -3.29 4.19 -10.02
N LEU A 217 -4.05 3.83 -11.06
CA LEU A 217 -5.05 4.73 -11.67
C LEU A 217 -6.12 5.15 -10.66
N LYS A 218 -6.64 4.23 -9.83
CA LYS A 218 -7.57 4.59 -8.74
C LYS A 218 -6.98 5.58 -7.75
N THR A 219 -5.72 5.39 -7.35
CA THR A 219 -5.00 6.32 -6.46
C THR A 219 -4.78 7.67 -7.15
N LEU A 220 -4.37 7.68 -8.41
CA LEU A 220 -4.18 8.91 -9.19
C LEU A 220 -5.49 9.66 -9.40
N GLN A 221 -6.60 8.97 -9.61
CA GLN A 221 -7.91 9.59 -9.77
C GLN A 221 -8.30 10.43 -8.55
N LYS A 222 -7.82 10.06 -7.36
CA LYS A 222 -8.04 10.84 -6.13
C LYS A 222 -7.07 12.01 -5.98
N ILE A 223 -5.79 11.81 -6.29
CA ILE A 223 -4.74 12.83 -6.11
C ILE A 223 -4.78 13.89 -7.24
N SER A 224 -4.87 13.43 -8.49
CA SER A 224 -4.82 14.26 -9.70
C SER A 224 -5.63 13.59 -10.82
N PRO A 225 -6.96 13.84 -10.89
CA PRO A 225 -7.83 13.33 -11.93
C PRO A 225 -7.30 13.58 -13.35
N GLN A 226 -6.73 14.76 -13.59
CA GLN A 226 -6.15 15.13 -14.88
C GLN A 226 -4.99 14.22 -15.26
N LYS A 227 -4.08 13.95 -14.31
CA LYS A 227 -2.95 13.03 -14.54
C LYS A 227 -3.42 11.59 -14.75
N CYS A 228 -4.42 11.15 -13.99
CA CYS A 228 -5.06 9.85 -14.18
C CYS A 228 -5.57 9.69 -15.61
N ASN A 229 -6.34 10.66 -16.09
CA ASN A 229 -6.89 10.66 -17.45
C ASN A 229 -5.80 10.64 -18.53
N LEU A 230 -4.72 11.42 -18.36
CA LEU A 230 -3.60 11.42 -19.32
C LEU A 230 -2.90 10.06 -19.38
N ILE A 231 -2.71 9.39 -18.24
CA ILE A 231 -2.12 8.05 -18.20
C ILE A 231 -3.08 7.02 -18.79
N LEU A 232 -4.37 7.11 -18.49
CA LEU A 232 -5.38 6.24 -19.09
C LEU A 232 -5.39 6.35 -20.62
N GLN A 233 -5.38 7.57 -21.17
CA GLN A 233 -5.29 7.79 -22.61
C GLN A 233 -4.00 7.22 -23.20
N ALA A 234 -2.86 7.40 -22.53
CA ALA A 234 -1.60 6.79 -22.98
C ALA A 234 -1.64 5.26 -22.99
N LEU A 235 -2.34 4.63 -22.03
CA LEU A 235 -2.54 3.17 -22.01
C LEU A 235 -3.44 2.70 -23.16
N ILE A 236 -4.53 3.43 -23.45
CA ILE A 236 -5.42 3.14 -24.57
C ILE A 236 -4.66 3.26 -25.90
N GLU A 237 -3.83 4.29 -26.04
CA GLU A 237 -3.05 4.49 -27.26
C GLU A 237 -1.98 3.41 -27.45
N LYS A 238 -1.29 3.03 -26.37
CA LYS A 238 -0.37 1.88 -26.39
C LYS A 238 -1.08 0.57 -26.71
N LEU A 239 -2.30 0.39 -26.20
CA LEU A 239 -3.13 -0.77 -26.47
C LEU A 239 -3.50 -0.84 -27.96
N ARG A 240 -3.91 0.28 -28.57
CA ARG A 240 -4.21 0.36 -30.02
C ARG A 240 -3.01 -0.03 -30.87
N ASN A 241 -1.83 0.49 -30.54
CA ASN A 241 -0.64 0.37 -31.38
C ASN A 241 0.15 -0.93 -31.19
N THR A 242 -0.05 -1.67 -30.09
CA THR A 242 0.68 -2.92 -29.84
C THR A 242 0.03 -4.12 -30.53
N THR A 243 0.85 -5.00 -31.10
CA THR A 243 0.45 -6.34 -31.56
C THR A 243 0.84 -7.44 -30.56
N ASN A 244 1.64 -7.10 -29.55
CA ASN A 244 2.09 -8.06 -28.54
C ASN A 244 0.94 -8.37 -27.58
N LEU A 245 0.36 -9.56 -27.69
CA LEU A 245 -0.83 -9.92 -26.93
C LEU A 245 -0.59 -10.03 -25.41
N ASN A 246 0.65 -10.30 -25.00
CA ASN A 246 1.02 -10.26 -23.58
C ASN A 246 0.99 -8.83 -23.02
N TYR A 247 1.41 -7.85 -23.81
CA TYR A 247 1.30 -6.41 -23.50
C TYR A 247 -0.17 -5.97 -23.55
N THR A 248 -0.92 -6.38 -24.58
CA THR A 248 -2.37 -6.14 -24.72
C THR A 248 -3.13 -6.55 -23.46
N GLY A 249 -2.94 -7.78 -23.00
CA GLY A 249 -3.61 -8.28 -21.80
C GLY A 249 -3.22 -7.54 -20.51
N ASN A 250 -2.00 -7.00 -20.44
CA ASN A 250 -1.58 -6.16 -19.31
C ASN A 250 -2.27 -4.80 -19.32
N CYS A 251 -2.25 -4.09 -20.46
CA CYS A 251 -2.87 -2.77 -20.57
C CYS A 251 -4.38 -2.85 -20.44
N TYR A 252 -5.03 -3.80 -21.11
CA TYR A 252 -6.46 -3.94 -21.01
C TYR A 252 -6.91 -4.42 -19.63
N GLY A 253 -6.20 -5.39 -19.02
CA GLY A 253 -6.47 -5.78 -17.64
C GLY A 253 -6.32 -4.60 -16.67
N ALA A 254 -5.32 -3.73 -16.86
CA ALA A 254 -5.16 -2.52 -16.06
C ALA A 254 -6.37 -1.57 -16.18
N ILE A 255 -6.81 -1.31 -17.41
CA ILE A 255 -7.99 -0.48 -17.71
C ILE A 255 -9.24 -1.10 -17.08
N ALA A 256 -9.46 -2.39 -17.28
CA ALA A 256 -10.62 -3.11 -16.75
C ALA A 256 -10.66 -3.14 -15.21
N ASN A 257 -9.50 -3.22 -14.53
CA ASN A 257 -9.44 -3.10 -13.08
C ASN A 257 -9.76 -1.67 -12.61
N TYR A 258 -9.46 -0.65 -13.43
CA TYR A 258 -9.74 0.75 -13.14
C TYR A 258 -11.21 1.12 -13.39
N SER A 259 -11.70 0.89 -14.61
CA SER A 259 -13.08 1.16 -15.05
C SER A 259 -13.57 0.03 -15.94
N THR A 260 -14.71 -0.56 -15.54
CA THR A 260 -15.37 -1.62 -16.32
C THR A 260 -15.97 -1.03 -17.59
N GLU A 261 -16.51 0.19 -17.49
CA GLU A 261 -17.19 0.92 -18.55
C GLU A 261 -16.24 1.19 -19.71
N VAL A 262 -15.06 1.79 -19.43
CA VAL A 262 -14.03 2.03 -20.46
C VAL A 262 -13.52 0.72 -21.05
N ALA A 263 -13.43 -0.36 -20.26
CA ALA A 263 -13.03 -1.66 -20.78
C ALA A 263 -14.07 -2.26 -21.72
N LEU A 264 -15.37 -2.10 -21.45
CA LEU A 264 -16.45 -2.54 -22.33
C LEU A 264 -16.44 -1.77 -23.65
N GLU A 265 -16.16 -0.47 -23.64
CA GLU A 265 -16.01 0.33 -24.86
C GLU A 265 -14.84 -0.15 -25.75
N LEU A 266 -13.77 -0.65 -25.13
CA LEU A 266 -12.59 -1.16 -25.82
C LEU A 266 -12.68 -2.66 -26.17
N LEU A 267 -13.79 -3.32 -25.86
CA LEU A 267 -13.97 -4.75 -26.06
C LEU A 267 -13.79 -5.19 -27.53
N PRO A 268 -14.33 -4.47 -28.54
CA PRO A 268 -14.10 -4.81 -29.95
C PRO A 268 -12.61 -4.82 -30.33
N LEU A 269 -11.83 -3.86 -29.84
CA LEU A 269 -10.39 -3.76 -30.09
C LEU A 269 -9.62 -4.96 -29.50
N ILE A 270 -10.02 -5.43 -28.32
CA ILE A 270 -9.38 -6.58 -27.66
C ILE A 270 -9.74 -7.88 -28.35
N ALA A 271 -11.02 -8.05 -28.68
CA ALA A 271 -11.50 -9.20 -29.42
C ALA A 271 -10.76 -9.32 -30.76
N GLU A 272 -10.67 -8.23 -31.51
CA GLU A 272 -9.90 -8.14 -32.75
C GLU A 272 -8.45 -8.61 -32.56
N LYS A 273 -7.75 -8.07 -31.56
CA LYS A 273 -6.34 -8.43 -31.30
C LYS A 273 -6.18 -9.89 -30.88
N MET A 274 -7.12 -10.45 -30.14
CA MET A 274 -7.10 -11.85 -29.73
C MET A 274 -7.39 -12.78 -30.92
N ASN A 275 -8.34 -12.44 -31.79
CA ASN A 275 -8.68 -13.23 -32.97
C ASN A 275 -7.55 -13.19 -34.02
N HIS A 276 -6.88 -12.05 -34.20
CA HIS A 276 -5.72 -11.94 -35.08
C HIS A 276 -4.46 -12.66 -34.56
N SER A 277 -4.45 -13.16 -33.32
CA SER A 277 -3.31 -13.91 -32.80
C SER A 277 -3.31 -15.35 -33.30
N ASN A 278 -2.22 -15.73 -33.95
CA ASN A 278 -1.95 -17.11 -34.35
C ASN A 278 -1.58 -18.02 -33.16
N SER A 279 -1.34 -17.44 -31.97
CA SER A 279 -0.92 -18.19 -30.78
C SER A 279 -2.07 -18.35 -29.80
N LEU A 280 -2.75 -19.49 -29.85
CA LEU A 280 -3.80 -19.84 -28.88
C LEU A 280 -3.31 -19.75 -27.42
N LYS A 281 -2.03 -20.11 -27.19
CA LYS A 281 -1.42 -19.99 -25.86
C LYS A 281 -1.38 -18.54 -25.38
N GLU A 282 -1.02 -17.60 -26.25
CA GLU A 282 -1.00 -16.18 -25.91
C GLU A 282 -2.41 -15.64 -25.68
N VAL A 283 -3.39 -16.08 -26.47
CA VAL A 283 -4.82 -15.74 -26.27
C VAL A 283 -5.27 -16.17 -24.87
N GLY A 284 -4.94 -17.39 -24.45
CA GLY A 284 -5.23 -17.88 -23.12
C GLY A 284 -4.53 -17.10 -21.99
N VAL A 285 -3.26 -16.73 -22.19
CA VAL A 285 -2.52 -15.89 -21.23
C VAL A 285 -3.13 -14.50 -21.12
N CYS A 286 -3.54 -13.91 -22.25
CA CYS A 286 -4.25 -12.63 -22.30
C CYS A 286 -5.54 -12.70 -21.50
N LEU A 287 -6.42 -13.67 -21.81
CA LEU A 287 -7.67 -13.89 -21.09
C LEU A 287 -7.45 -14.05 -19.57
N ARG A 288 -6.43 -14.84 -19.17
CA ARG A 288 -6.10 -15.03 -17.75
C ARG A 288 -5.80 -13.70 -17.04
N LYS A 289 -5.02 -12.81 -17.67
CA LYS A 289 -4.66 -11.51 -17.08
C LYS A 289 -5.87 -10.60 -16.92
N ILE A 290 -6.74 -10.61 -17.93
CA ILE A 290 -7.99 -9.86 -17.93
C ILE A 290 -8.91 -10.40 -16.83
N SER A 291 -9.09 -11.72 -16.76
CA SER A 291 -9.93 -12.40 -15.77
C SER A 291 -9.46 -12.18 -14.34
N TRP A 292 -8.14 -12.13 -14.10
CA TRP A 292 -7.64 -11.70 -12.79
C TRP A 292 -8.09 -10.28 -12.47
N SER A 293 -7.91 -9.36 -13.42
CA SER A 293 -8.18 -7.92 -13.25
C SER A 293 -9.65 -7.58 -13.06
N ASN A 294 -10.51 -8.11 -13.91
CA ASN A 294 -11.95 -7.89 -13.90
C ASN A 294 -12.64 -9.08 -14.57
N ARG A 295 -13.31 -9.92 -13.76
CA ARG A 295 -14.04 -11.08 -14.28
C ARG A 295 -15.34 -10.74 -14.98
N LYS A 296 -15.93 -9.57 -14.69
CA LYS A 296 -17.26 -9.21 -15.18
C LYS A 296 -17.32 -9.06 -16.69
N ILE A 297 -16.21 -8.66 -17.32
CA ILE A 297 -16.10 -8.47 -18.77
C ILE A 297 -15.79 -9.76 -19.54
N ILE A 298 -15.54 -10.86 -18.84
CA ILE A 298 -15.09 -12.10 -19.49
C ILE A 298 -16.18 -12.76 -20.32
N PRO A 299 -17.46 -12.84 -19.88
CA PRO A 299 -18.51 -13.39 -20.72
C PRO A 299 -18.65 -12.63 -22.04
N GLU A 300 -18.73 -11.29 -22.01
CA GLU A 300 -18.87 -10.52 -23.25
C GLU A 300 -17.62 -10.68 -24.14
N LEU A 301 -16.42 -10.60 -23.56
CA LEU A 301 -15.18 -10.78 -24.33
C LEU A 301 -15.16 -12.16 -24.99
N PHE A 302 -15.46 -13.22 -24.24
CA PHE A 302 -15.47 -14.59 -24.76
C PHE A 302 -16.42 -14.75 -25.95
N MET A 303 -17.63 -14.19 -25.85
CA MET A 303 -18.63 -14.27 -26.92
C MET A 303 -18.25 -13.49 -28.19
N THR A 304 -17.33 -12.52 -28.10
CA THR A 304 -16.82 -11.77 -29.27
C THR A 304 -15.63 -12.42 -29.96
N LEU A 305 -15.07 -13.50 -29.41
CA LEU A 305 -13.98 -14.24 -30.04
C LEU A 305 -14.50 -15.19 -31.13
N ASP A 306 -13.63 -15.56 -32.07
CA ASP A 306 -13.96 -16.60 -33.05
C ASP A 306 -14.14 -17.98 -32.38
N SER A 307 -14.81 -18.90 -33.08
CA SER A 307 -15.14 -20.23 -32.55
C SER A 307 -13.89 -21.05 -32.18
N GLU A 308 -12.81 -20.92 -32.95
CA GLU A 308 -11.55 -21.60 -32.67
C GLU A 308 -10.96 -21.15 -31.32
N LYS A 309 -10.95 -19.84 -31.06
CA LYS A 309 -10.46 -19.27 -29.79
C LYS A 309 -11.38 -19.66 -28.66
N GLN A 310 -12.70 -19.61 -28.86
CA GLN A 310 -13.68 -20.01 -27.86
C GLN A 310 -13.46 -21.48 -27.44
N ASP A 311 -13.37 -22.40 -28.40
CA ASP A 311 -13.15 -23.83 -28.14
C ASP A 311 -11.85 -24.09 -27.35
N TYR A 312 -10.76 -23.43 -27.76
CA TYR A 312 -9.49 -23.54 -27.07
C TYR A 312 -9.58 -23.05 -25.62
N LEU A 313 -10.19 -21.88 -25.40
CA LEU A 313 -10.32 -21.26 -24.08
C LEU A 313 -11.26 -22.09 -23.19
N GLN A 314 -12.34 -22.64 -23.73
CA GLN A 314 -13.23 -23.57 -23.04
C GLN A 314 -12.43 -24.81 -22.56
N LYS A 315 -11.57 -25.37 -23.40
CA LYS A 315 -10.82 -26.60 -23.09
C LYS A 315 -9.66 -26.37 -22.11
N LYS A 316 -8.95 -25.24 -22.19
CA LYS A 316 -7.69 -25.01 -21.47
C LYS A 316 -7.76 -23.93 -20.38
N TYR A 317 -8.73 -23.03 -20.47
CA TYR A 317 -8.85 -21.84 -19.62
C TYR A 317 -10.25 -21.69 -18.98
N SER A 318 -11.09 -22.74 -18.97
CA SER A 318 -12.47 -22.70 -18.43
C SER A 318 -12.61 -22.10 -17.04
N ARG A 319 -11.64 -22.30 -16.15
CA ARG A 319 -11.65 -21.70 -14.80
C ARG A 319 -11.68 -20.17 -14.79
N TYR A 320 -11.25 -19.53 -15.88
CA TYR A 320 -11.20 -18.08 -16.03
C TYR A 320 -12.45 -17.50 -16.69
N LEU A 321 -13.29 -18.36 -17.28
CA LEU A 321 -14.57 -18.00 -17.91
C LEU A 321 -15.72 -17.90 -16.90
N LYS A 322 -15.56 -18.47 -15.70
CA LYS A 322 -16.60 -18.50 -14.67
C LYS A 322 -16.61 -17.22 -13.82
N ILE A 323 -17.80 -16.65 -13.64
CA ILE A 323 -18.09 -15.67 -12.59
C ILE A 323 -18.33 -16.47 -11.29
N PRO A 324 -17.58 -16.22 -10.19
CA PRO A 324 -17.85 -16.90 -8.93
C PRO A 324 -19.21 -16.48 -8.35
N GLY A 325 -20.10 -17.44 -8.08
CA GLY A 325 -21.37 -17.19 -7.41
C GLY A 325 -22.61 -17.12 -8.31
N GLU A 326 -22.43 -17.37 -9.61
CA GLU A 326 -23.47 -17.80 -10.56
C GLU A 326 -23.26 -19.29 -10.90
#